data_AF-V9RAA6-F1
#
_entry.id   AF-V9RAA6-F1
#
_cell.length_a   1.000
_cell.length_b   1.000
_cell.length_c   1.000
_cell.angle_alpha   90.00
_cell.angle_beta   90.00
_cell.angle_gamma   90.00
#
_symmetry.space_group_name_H-M   'P 1'
#
loop_
_entity.id
_entity.type
_entity.pdbx_description
1 polymer ?
#
loop_
_entity_poly.entity_id
_entity_poly.type
_entity_poly.pdbx_seq_one_letter_code
_entity_poly.pdbx_strand_id
1 'polypeptide(L)'
;MQLILLPYGDSQLSLFPTKSIHYDKALNVCYTGDPDTDILFQLVGIAEFSQNLYRSKFDDYCIASNPKLERNIVFLYGSNPSGQPVYMALFQPVGLMPSLFQEGVILNRYNLISTEVLDESLSTLTPEEKTIRLFPTIISMVDIITKSARPRLDQFNFFNSSGNLFSTDYKSTALNSVNVDQAGDQTFCMKFQ
;
A
#
# COMPACT_ATOMS: atom_id res chain seq x y z
N MET A 1 5.66 2.39 -15.08
CA MET A 1 5.42 2.79 -13.68
C MET A 1 6.63 2.37 -12.87
N GLN A 2 7.35 3.27 -12.20
CA GLN A 2 8.49 2.88 -11.37
C GLN A 2 8.55 3.78 -10.14
N LEU A 3 8.41 3.16 -8.96
CA LEU A 3 8.46 3.83 -7.67
C LEU A 3 9.63 3.30 -6.84
N ILE A 4 10.15 4.12 -5.95
CA ILE A 4 11.16 3.73 -4.95
C ILE A 4 10.68 4.09 -3.56
N LEU A 5 10.84 3.16 -2.62
CA LEU A 5 10.52 3.36 -1.21
C LEU A 5 11.67 4.03 -0.48
N LEU A 6 11.41 5.20 0.09
CA LEU A 6 12.37 5.99 0.83
C LEU A 6 11.82 6.38 2.21
N PRO A 7 12.71 6.55 3.21
CA PRO A 7 12.35 7.25 4.44
C PRO A 7 11.87 8.68 4.14
N TYR A 8 10.99 9.20 4.98
CA TYR A 8 10.50 10.57 4.88
C TYR A 8 10.30 11.17 6.27
N GLY A 9 11.09 12.19 6.60
CA GLY A 9 11.12 12.79 7.93
C GLY A 9 11.49 11.77 9.02
N ASP A 10 11.00 12.01 10.24
CA ASP A 10 11.46 11.25 11.42
C ASP A 10 10.85 9.85 11.58
N SER A 11 9.75 9.55 10.88
CA SER A 11 9.03 8.27 11.08
C SER A 11 8.12 7.83 9.93
N GLN A 12 8.11 8.54 8.80
CA GLN A 12 7.24 8.20 7.68
C GLN A 12 8.03 7.51 6.57
N LEU A 13 7.27 6.85 5.69
CA LEU A 13 7.79 6.30 4.45
C LEU A 13 7.20 7.08 3.29
N SER A 14 7.84 6.96 2.14
CA SER A 14 7.39 7.62 0.92
C SER A 14 7.68 6.77 -0.29
N LEU A 15 6.76 6.80 -1.24
CA LEU A 15 6.99 6.28 -2.58
C LEU A 15 7.27 7.45 -3.50
N PHE A 16 8.45 7.47 -4.11
CA PHE A 16 8.83 8.48 -5.07
C PHE A 16 8.95 7.87 -6.48
N PRO A 17 8.64 8.63 -7.55
CA PRO A 17 8.96 8.21 -8.91
C PRO A 17 10.47 8.02 -9.05
N THR A 18 10.92 6.83 -9.47
CA THR A 18 12.36 6.49 -9.53
C THR A 18 13.16 7.46 -10.41
N LYS A 19 12.52 8.03 -11.44
CA LYS A 19 13.13 9.03 -12.34
C LYS A 19 13.55 10.33 -11.65
N SER A 20 12.94 10.64 -10.51
CA SER A 20 13.18 11.87 -9.75
C SER A 20 14.20 11.68 -8.62
N ILE A 21 14.74 10.46 -8.47
CA ILE A 21 15.64 10.08 -7.38
C ILE A 21 17.02 9.71 -7.94
N HIS A 22 18.03 10.35 -7.39
CA HIS A 22 19.44 10.00 -7.54
C HIS A 22 19.91 9.18 -6.34
N TYR A 23 20.98 8.40 -6.52
CA TYR A 23 21.55 7.58 -5.47
C TYR A 23 23.07 7.75 -5.45
N ASP A 24 23.59 8.24 -4.33
CA ASP A 24 25.02 8.30 -4.06
C ASP A 24 25.47 6.97 -3.41
N LYS A 25 26.26 6.20 -4.15
CA LYS A 25 26.81 4.91 -3.68
C LYS A 25 27.81 5.07 -2.54
N ALA A 26 28.59 6.16 -2.51
CA ALA A 26 29.63 6.37 -1.52
C ALA A 26 29.01 6.70 -0.15
N LEU A 27 27.91 7.45 -0.16
CA LEU A 27 27.20 7.87 1.05
C LEU A 27 26.01 6.96 1.40
N ASN A 28 25.60 6.07 0.49
CA ASN A 28 24.40 5.22 0.60
C ASN A 28 23.10 6.02 0.83
N VAL A 29 23.00 7.20 0.22
CA VAL A 29 21.84 8.11 0.34
C VAL A 29 21.16 8.34 -0.98
N CYS A 30 19.84 8.53 -0.91
CA CYS A 30 19.03 9.00 -2.02
C CYS A 30 18.76 10.50 -1.90
N TYR A 31 18.61 11.18 -3.04
CA TYR A 31 18.34 12.62 -3.11
C TYR A 31 17.61 12.97 -4.41
N THR A 32 16.84 14.04 -4.42
CA THR A 32 16.16 14.64 -5.58
C THR A 32 16.95 15.81 -6.17
N GLY A 33 17.87 16.40 -5.39
CA GLY A 33 18.57 17.64 -5.74
C GLY A 33 17.85 18.90 -5.26
N ASP A 34 16.69 18.74 -4.62
CA ASP A 34 16.01 19.79 -3.85
C ASP A 34 16.37 19.65 -2.36
N PRO A 35 17.13 20.59 -1.78
CA PRO A 35 17.59 20.51 -0.39
C PRO A 35 16.47 20.32 0.65
N ASP A 36 15.30 20.92 0.40
CA ASP A 36 14.16 20.86 1.32
C ASP A 36 13.52 19.46 1.34
N THR A 37 13.57 18.75 0.21
CA THR A 37 13.13 17.35 0.14
C THR A 37 14.24 16.41 0.61
N ASP A 38 15.49 16.68 0.27
CA ASP A 38 16.64 15.82 0.56
C ASP A 38 16.90 15.68 2.06
N ILE A 39 16.69 16.75 2.83
CA ILE A 39 16.80 16.70 4.29
C ILE A 39 15.82 15.71 4.93
N LEU A 40 14.70 15.39 4.24
CA LEU A 40 13.68 14.47 4.73
C LEU A 40 14.00 13.01 4.41
N PHE A 41 14.97 12.70 3.55
CA PHE A 41 15.37 11.32 3.22
C PHE A 41 16.37 10.72 4.22
N GLN A 42 16.58 11.37 5.36
CA GLN A 42 17.52 10.91 6.36
C GLN A 42 17.03 9.59 7.01
N LEU A 43 17.94 8.62 7.08
CA LEU A 43 17.71 7.31 7.72
C LEU A 43 17.70 7.36 9.26
N VAL A 44 17.62 8.55 9.86
CA VAL A 44 17.79 8.73 11.30
C VAL A 44 16.50 8.36 12.02
N GLY A 45 16.54 7.35 12.88
CA GLY A 45 15.47 7.10 13.87
C GLY A 45 14.36 6.11 13.46
N ILE A 46 14.39 5.53 12.27
CA ILE A 46 13.33 4.61 11.84
C ILE A 46 13.63 3.18 12.33
N ALA A 47 13.50 2.96 13.65
CA ALA A 47 13.66 1.64 14.27
C ALA A 47 12.65 0.61 13.71
N GLU A 48 11.53 1.06 13.16
CA GLU A 48 10.45 0.21 12.61
C GLU A 48 10.59 -0.09 11.11
N PHE A 49 11.46 0.62 10.38
CA PHE A 49 11.65 0.35 8.96
C PHE A 49 12.75 -0.68 8.76
N SER A 50 12.33 -1.87 8.32
CA SER A 50 13.27 -2.93 7.95
C SER A 50 14.26 -2.40 6.93
N GLN A 51 15.55 -2.42 7.27
CA GLN A 51 16.63 -2.09 6.33
C GLN A 51 16.51 -2.88 5.02
N ASN A 52 15.87 -4.06 5.06
CA ASN A 52 15.62 -4.91 3.91
C ASN A 52 14.57 -4.34 2.93
N LEU A 53 13.79 -3.35 3.33
CA LEU A 53 12.82 -2.65 2.46
C LEU A 53 13.37 -1.32 1.92
N TYR A 54 14.46 -0.80 2.47
CA TYR A 54 15.05 0.46 2.04
C TYR A 54 15.43 0.41 0.56
N ARG A 55 15.01 1.44 -0.20
CA ARG A 55 15.25 1.57 -1.64
C ARG A 55 14.66 0.43 -2.47
N SER A 56 13.68 -0.29 -1.93
CA SER A 56 12.83 -1.17 -2.71
C SER A 56 12.24 -0.43 -3.89
N LYS A 57 12.35 -1.01 -5.08
CA LYS A 57 11.78 -0.47 -6.30
C LYS A 57 10.59 -1.30 -6.70
N PHE A 58 9.48 -0.64 -6.99
CA PHE A 58 8.26 -1.25 -7.48
C PHE A 58 8.07 -0.90 -8.95
N ASP A 59 7.86 -1.92 -9.78
CA ASP A 59 7.74 -1.81 -11.23
C ASP A 59 6.49 -2.49 -11.80
N ASP A 60 5.74 -3.21 -10.96
CA ASP A 60 4.45 -3.78 -11.30
C ASP A 60 3.42 -3.56 -10.19
N TYR A 61 2.13 -3.68 -10.55
CA TYR A 61 1.04 -3.52 -9.60
C TYR A 61 -0.23 -4.27 -9.99
N CYS A 62 -1.06 -4.53 -8.99
CA CYS A 62 -2.45 -4.97 -9.14
C CYS A 62 -3.37 -4.09 -8.28
N ILE A 63 -4.64 -4.01 -8.69
CA ILE A 63 -5.66 -3.20 -8.02
C ILE A 63 -6.83 -4.10 -7.66
N ALA A 64 -7.20 -4.13 -6.39
CA ALA A 64 -8.51 -4.62 -5.96
C ALA A 64 -9.45 -3.43 -5.76
N SER A 65 -10.50 -3.37 -6.59
CA SER A 65 -11.46 -2.27 -6.60
C SER A 65 -12.85 -2.76 -6.19
N ASN A 66 -13.55 -1.96 -5.39
CA ASN A 66 -14.95 -2.16 -5.06
C ASN A 66 -15.70 -0.86 -5.35
N PRO A 67 -16.78 -0.87 -6.15
CA PRO A 67 -17.50 0.33 -6.56
C PRO A 67 -18.17 1.10 -5.42
N LYS A 68 -18.34 0.48 -4.25
CA LYS A 68 -18.90 1.11 -3.05
C LYS A 68 -17.83 1.74 -2.15
N LEU A 69 -16.55 1.50 -2.42
CA LEU A 69 -15.43 2.07 -1.67
C LEU A 69 -14.86 3.26 -2.45
N GLU A 70 -14.53 4.34 -1.75
CA GLU A 70 -13.92 5.54 -2.34
C GLU A 70 -12.42 5.36 -2.62
N ARG A 71 -11.85 4.23 -2.20
CA ARG A 71 -10.43 3.90 -2.33
C ARG A 71 -10.27 2.49 -2.88
N ASN A 72 -9.29 2.34 -3.75
CA ASN A 72 -8.80 1.05 -4.19
C ASN A 72 -7.74 0.52 -3.21
N ILE A 73 -7.62 -0.79 -3.14
CA ILE A 73 -6.47 -1.45 -2.53
C ILE A 73 -5.48 -1.72 -3.66
N VAL A 74 -4.30 -1.13 -3.57
CA VAL A 74 -3.23 -1.25 -4.56
C VAL A 74 -2.15 -2.15 -3.98
N PHE A 75 -1.80 -3.18 -4.73
CA PHE A 75 -0.68 -4.05 -4.45
C PHE A 75 0.46 -3.66 -5.39
N LEU A 76 1.57 -3.19 -4.83
CA LEU A 76 2.80 -2.89 -5.55
C LEU A 76 3.77 -4.07 -5.39
N TYR A 77 4.41 -4.45 -6.48
CA TYR A 77 5.39 -5.54 -6.53
C TYR A 77 6.71 -5.04 -7.10
N GLY A 78 7.79 -5.61 -6.58
CA GLY A 78 9.13 -5.29 -7.07
C GLY A 78 10.21 -5.98 -6.26
N SER A 79 11.36 -5.33 -6.10
CA SER A 79 12.52 -5.91 -5.41
C SER A 79 13.32 -4.89 -4.59
N ASN A 80 13.96 -5.38 -3.53
CA ASN A 80 14.92 -4.60 -2.76
C ASN A 80 16.31 -4.56 -3.46
N PRO A 81 17.28 -3.75 -2.98
CA PRO A 81 18.61 -3.67 -3.59
C PRO A 81 19.39 -5.00 -3.62
N SER A 82 19.05 -5.94 -2.75
CA SER A 82 19.63 -7.30 -2.72
C SER A 82 18.97 -8.25 -3.74
N GLY A 83 17.97 -7.78 -4.49
CA GLY A 83 17.22 -8.58 -5.46
C GLY A 83 16.12 -9.44 -4.85
N GLN A 84 15.82 -9.32 -3.56
CA GLN A 84 14.73 -10.07 -2.94
C GLN A 84 13.38 -9.45 -3.35
N PRO A 85 12.39 -10.27 -3.74
CA PRO A 85 11.06 -9.77 -4.06
C PRO A 85 10.38 -9.15 -2.84
N VAL A 86 9.69 -8.04 -3.06
CA VAL A 86 8.95 -7.31 -2.02
C VAL A 86 7.55 -6.99 -2.50
N TYR A 87 6.64 -6.78 -1.55
CA TYR A 87 5.33 -6.22 -1.82
C TYR A 87 4.98 -5.07 -0.88
N MET A 88 4.04 -4.25 -1.34
CA MET A 88 3.38 -3.25 -0.53
C MET A 88 1.89 -3.19 -0.88
N ALA A 89 1.03 -3.18 0.12
CA ALA A 89 -0.39 -2.96 -0.01
C ALA A 89 -0.76 -1.59 0.58
N LEU A 90 -1.44 -0.75 -0.20
CA LEU A 90 -1.85 0.59 0.21
C LEU A 90 -3.25 0.94 -0.30
N PHE A 91 -3.89 1.90 0.35
CA PHE A 91 -5.09 2.55 -0.16
C PHE A 91 -4.73 3.71 -1.09
N GLN A 92 -5.33 3.71 -2.28
CA GLN A 92 -5.25 4.84 -3.21
C GLN A 92 -6.66 5.32 -3.57
N PRO A 93 -6.97 6.62 -3.50
CA PRO A 93 -8.25 7.15 -3.95
C PRO A 93 -8.55 6.76 -5.41
N VAL A 94 -9.82 6.44 -5.68
CA VAL A 94 -10.26 6.10 -7.03
C VAL A 94 -9.99 7.28 -7.98
N GLY A 95 -9.41 6.98 -9.15
CA GLY A 95 -9.05 8.00 -10.14
C GLY A 95 -7.70 8.70 -9.93
N LEU A 96 -7.04 8.52 -8.79
CA LEU A 96 -5.75 9.17 -8.48
C LEU A 96 -4.53 8.24 -8.63
N MET A 97 -4.66 7.13 -9.34
CA MET A 97 -3.51 6.27 -9.70
C MET A 97 -2.42 7.02 -10.50
N PRO A 98 -2.76 7.89 -11.49
CA PRO A 98 -1.73 8.63 -12.23
C PRO A 98 -0.86 9.51 -11.32
N SER A 99 -1.46 10.20 -10.33
CA SER A 99 -0.74 11.06 -9.39
C SER A 99 0.27 10.27 -8.56
N LEU A 100 -0.09 9.06 -8.09
CA LEU A 100 0.85 8.18 -7.39
C LEU A 100 2.13 7.95 -8.20
N PHE A 101 2.04 7.79 -9.51
CA PHE A 101 3.18 7.48 -10.38
C PHE A 101 3.93 8.71 -10.89
N GLN A 102 3.30 9.88 -10.87
CA GLN A 102 3.87 11.13 -11.35
C GLN A 102 4.52 11.94 -10.22
N GLU A 103 3.88 11.95 -9.05
CA GLU A 103 4.24 12.79 -7.91
C GLU A 103 4.74 11.96 -6.72
N GLY A 104 4.31 10.69 -6.62
CA GLY A 104 4.59 9.86 -5.46
C GLY A 104 3.51 9.97 -4.39
N VAL A 105 3.79 9.42 -3.20
CA VAL A 105 2.91 9.52 -2.04
C VAL A 105 3.69 9.38 -0.74
N ILE A 106 3.31 10.16 0.27
CA ILE A 106 3.77 9.96 1.65
C ILE A 106 2.87 8.90 2.30
N LEU A 107 3.51 7.87 2.82
CA LEU A 107 2.87 6.74 3.48
C LEU A 107 2.74 7.02 4.97
N ASN A 108 1.56 6.73 5.50
CA ASN A 108 1.20 6.87 6.90
C ASN A 108 0.22 5.75 7.29
N ARG A 109 -0.20 5.73 8.56
CA ARG A 109 -1.12 4.71 9.11
C ARG A 109 -2.51 4.63 8.43
N TYR A 110 -2.88 5.61 7.61
CA TYR A 110 -4.20 5.69 6.96
C TYR A 110 -4.20 5.22 5.51
N ASN A 111 -3.04 5.15 4.87
CA ASN A 111 -2.92 4.69 3.49
C ASN A 111 -2.02 3.46 3.35
N LEU A 112 -1.01 3.24 4.19
CA LEU A 112 -0.25 2.00 4.19
C LEU A 112 -1.03 0.91 4.94
N ILE A 113 -1.21 -0.25 4.29
CA ILE A 113 -1.88 -1.41 4.89
C ILE A 113 -0.84 -2.43 5.34
N SER A 114 0.08 -2.82 4.45
CA SER A 114 1.13 -3.80 4.73
C SER A 114 2.31 -3.62 3.80
N THR A 115 3.50 -4.04 4.22
CA THR A 115 4.69 -4.13 3.37
C THR A 115 5.65 -5.18 3.90
N GLU A 116 6.23 -5.98 3.01
CA GLU A 116 7.11 -7.08 3.42
C GLU A 116 8.04 -7.54 2.29
N VAL A 117 9.11 -8.24 2.67
CA VAL A 117 9.88 -9.11 1.77
C VAL A 117 9.09 -10.40 1.60
N LEU A 118 8.84 -10.79 0.35
CA LEU A 118 8.11 -12.02 0.06
C LEU A 118 8.98 -13.24 0.37
N ASP A 119 8.36 -14.25 0.97
CA ASP A 119 8.98 -15.56 1.14
C ASP A 119 9.14 -16.31 -0.20
N GLU A 120 9.85 -17.43 -0.16
CA GLU A 120 10.08 -18.27 -1.34
C GLU A 120 8.78 -18.86 -1.93
N SER A 121 7.74 -19.05 -1.11
CA SER A 121 6.48 -19.64 -1.56
C SER A 121 5.68 -18.70 -2.44
N LEU A 122 5.84 -17.38 -2.25
CA LEU A 122 5.22 -16.34 -3.06
C LEU A 122 6.16 -15.78 -4.13
N SER A 123 7.48 -15.86 -3.95
CA SER A 123 8.46 -15.20 -4.84
C SER A 123 8.30 -15.60 -6.32
N THR A 124 8.02 -16.88 -6.58
CA THR A 124 7.92 -17.50 -7.91
C THR A 124 6.61 -17.24 -8.65
N LEU A 125 5.60 -16.71 -7.95
CA LEU A 125 4.27 -16.48 -8.49
C LEU A 125 4.18 -15.19 -9.32
N THR A 126 3.18 -15.11 -10.19
CA THR A 126 2.88 -13.85 -10.89
C THR A 126 2.30 -12.81 -9.93
N PRO A 127 2.33 -11.50 -10.26
CA PRO A 127 1.65 -10.45 -9.49
C PRO A 127 0.17 -10.76 -9.22
N GLU A 128 -0.55 -11.31 -10.21
CA GLU A 128 -1.95 -11.69 -10.07
C GLU A 128 -2.16 -12.81 -9.04
N GLU A 129 -1.34 -13.87 -9.11
CA GLU A 129 -1.40 -14.98 -8.16
C GLU A 129 -1.02 -14.53 -6.75
N LYS A 130 0.02 -13.69 -6.61
CA LYS A 130 0.40 -13.05 -5.35
C LYS A 130 -0.76 -12.24 -4.78
N THR A 131 -1.43 -11.45 -5.62
CA THR A 131 -2.57 -10.61 -5.21
C THR A 131 -3.69 -11.47 -4.65
N ILE A 132 -4.09 -12.54 -5.36
CA ILE A 132 -5.16 -13.44 -4.90
C ILE A 132 -4.81 -14.08 -3.55
N ARG A 133 -3.55 -14.50 -3.36
CA ARG A 133 -3.11 -15.12 -2.09
C ARG A 133 -2.99 -14.13 -0.94
N LEU A 134 -2.54 -12.92 -1.19
CA LEU A 134 -2.36 -11.88 -0.17
C LEU A 134 -3.68 -11.22 0.22
N PHE A 135 -4.65 -11.14 -0.70
CA PHE A 135 -5.87 -10.37 -0.52
C PHE A 135 -6.67 -10.73 0.74
N PRO A 136 -6.92 -12.01 1.09
CA PRO A 136 -7.65 -12.36 2.32
C PRO A 136 -7.01 -11.79 3.59
N THR A 137 -5.68 -11.83 3.69
CA THR A 137 -4.94 -11.27 4.81
C THR A 137 -5.04 -9.75 4.82
N ILE A 138 -4.79 -9.10 3.68
CA ILE A 138 -4.83 -7.64 3.54
C ILE A 138 -6.22 -7.08 3.84
N ILE A 139 -7.28 -7.67 3.27
CA ILE A 139 -8.64 -7.17 3.43
C ILE A 139 -9.14 -7.32 4.89
N SER A 140 -8.66 -8.32 5.63
CA SER A 140 -8.99 -8.48 7.06
C SER A 140 -8.42 -7.36 7.95
N MET A 141 -7.30 -6.74 7.52
CA MET A 141 -6.70 -5.61 8.24
C MET A 141 -7.50 -4.31 8.05
N VAL A 142 -8.38 -4.25 7.06
CA VAL A 142 -9.17 -3.05 6.73
C VAL A 142 -10.36 -2.90 7.67
N ASP A 143 -10.44 -1.75 8.32
CA ASP A 143 -11.61 -1.30 9.07
C ASP A 143 -12.57 -0.51 8.19
N ILE A 144 -13.86 -0.82 8.29
CA ILE A 144 -14.93 -0.10 7.59
C ILE A 144 -15.74 0.66 8.64
N ILE A 145 -15.61 1.98 8.65
CA ILE A 145 -16.35 2.85 9.56
C ILE A 145 -17.66 3.27 8.89
N THR A 146 -18.80 2.95 9.51
CA THR A 146 -20.14 3.20 8.96
C THR A 146 -21.14 3.59 10.05
N LYS A 147 -22.22 4.29 9.66
CA LYS A 147 -23.36 4.60 10.54
C LYS A 147 -24.40 3.48 10.63
N SER A 148 -24.14 2.33 10.00
CA SER A 148 -25.06 1.19 9.98
C SER A 148 -24.35 -0.12 10.31
N ALA A 149 -24.92 -0.89 11.24
CA ALA A 149 -24.45 -2.23 11.61
C ALA A 149 -24.82 -3.33 10.59
N ARG A 150 -25.49 -2.99 9.47
CA ARG A 150 -26.01 -4.00 8.54
C ARG A 150 -24.88 -4.63 7.74
N PRO A 151 -24.73 -5.97 7.76
CA PRO A 151 -23.85 -6.69 6.85
C PRO A 151 -24.16 -6.35 5.39
N ARG A 152 -23.11 -6.33 4.58
CA ARG A 152 -23.19 -6.10 3.14
C ARG A 152 -22.34 -7.13 2.40
N LEU A 153 -22.83 -7.55 1.24
CA LEU A 153 -22.02 -8.28 0.27
C LEU A 153 -21.35 -7.27 -0.67
N ASP A 154 -20.05 -7.44 -0.81
CA ASP A 154 -19.15 -6.53 -1.49
C ASP A 154 -18.34 -7.28 -2.54
N GLN A 155 -18.44 -6.82 -3.79
CA GLN A 155 -17.70 -7.39 -4.91
C GLN A 155 -16.38 -6.64 -5.07
N PHE A 156 -15.29 -7.39 -5.15
CA PHE A 156 -13.96 -6.90 -5.46
C PHE A 156 -13.56 -7.41 -6.84
N ASN A 157 -13.21 -6.47 -7.72
CA ASN A 157 -12.69 -6.75 -9.04
C ASN A 157 -11.19 -6.50 -9.05
N PHE A 158 -10.42 -7.45 -9.59
CA PHE A 158 -8.96 -7.40 -9.58
C PHE A 158 -8.40 -7.11 -10.96
N PHE A 159 -7.65 -6.03 -11.07
CA PHE A 159 -7.06 -5.57 -12.31
C PHE A 159 -5.53 -5.59 -12.22
N ASN A 160 -4.86 -6.08 -13.25
CA ASN A 160 -3.41 -6.00 -13.32
C ASN A 160 -2.95 -4.65 -13.91
N SER A 161 -1.64 -4.44 -14.00
CA SER A 161 -1.05 -3.19 -14.49
C SER A 161 -1.37 -2.87 -15.95
N SER A 162 -1.80 -3.87 -16.73
CA SER A 162 -2.31 -3.68 -18.11
C SER A 162 -3.79 -3.27 -18.17
N GLY A 163 -4.47 -3.22 -17.03
CA GLY A 163 -5.89 -2.92 -16.93
C GLY A 163 -6.82 -4.12 -17.17
N ASN A 164 -6.27 -5.33 -17.27
CA ASN A 164 -7.07 -6.53 -17.49
C ASN A 164 -7.67 -7.02 -16.18
N LEU A 165 -8.97 -7.30 -16.19
CA LEU A 165 -9.66 -8.00 -15.12
C LEU A 165 -9.20 -9.47 -15.09
N PHE A 166 -8.56 -9.90 -14.01
CA PHE A 166 -8.06 -11.28 -13.89
C PHE A 166 -8.77 -12.08 -12.80
N SER A 167 -9.48 -11.44 -11.88
CA SER A 167 -10.24 -12.13 -10.82
C SER A 167 -11.40 -11.28 -10.32
N THR A 168 -12.33 -11.94 -9.64
CA THR A 168 -13.42 -11.32 -8.89
C THR A 168 -13.63 -12.12 -7.61
N ASP A 169 -13.74 -11.43 -6.49
CA ASP A 169 -14.01 -12.04 -5.18
C ASP A 169 -15.19 -11.33 -4.52
N TYR A 170 -15.90 -12.05 -3.66
CA TYR A 170 -17.05 -11.52 -2.92
C TYR A 170 -16.78 -11.65 -1.42
N LYS A 171 -16.84 -10.53 -0.72
CA LYS A 171 -16.63 -10.45 0.72
C LYS A 171 -17.87 -9.96 1.41
N SER A 172 -18.18 -10.57 2.54
CA SER A 172 -19.25 -10.09 3.40
C SER A 172 -18.65 -9.22 4.50
N THR A 173 -19.41 -8.24 4.98
CA THR A 173 -18.99 -7.43 6.13
C THR A 173 -19.72 -7.87 7.38
N ALA A 174 -18.99 -8.01 8.47
CA ALA A 174 -19.53 -8.32 9.79
C ALA A 174 -19.18 -7.21 10.78
N LEU A 175 -20.06 -7.00 11.76
CA LEU A 175 -19.82 -6.05 12.84
C LEU A 175 -18.66 -6.55 13.70
N ASN A 176 -17.65 -5.71 13.89
CA ASN A 176 -16.51 -6.00 14.75
C ASN A 176 -16.61 -5.24 16.08
N SER A 177 -16.89 -3.93 16.03
CA SER A 177 -17.07 -3.11 17.24
C SER A 177 -18.02 -1.94 17.01
N VAL A 178 -18.48 -1.34 18.11
CA VAL A 178 -19.33 -0.15 18.13
C VAL A 178 -18.66 0.91 18.99
N ASN A 179 -18.48 2.10 18.43
CA ASN A 179 -18.00 3.27 19.15
C ASN A 179 -19.17 4.23 19.35
N VAL A 180 -19.36 4.69 20.59
CA VAL A 180 -20.38 5.68 20.95
C VAL A 180 -19.65 6.91 21.44
N ASP A 181 -19.96 8.07 20.85
CA ASP A 181 -19.37 9.33 21.29
C ASP A 181 -20.10 9.91 22.52
N GLN A 182 -19.62 11.06 23.00
CA GLN A 182 -20.19 11.73 24.17
C GLN A 182 -21.61 12.29 23.91
N ALA A 183 -21.99 12.51 22.66
CA ALA A 183 -23.32 12.97 22.25
C ALA A 183 -24.32 11.80 22.08
N GLY A 184 -23.83 10.56 22.12
CA GLY A 184 -24.61 9.34 21.91
C GLY A 184 -24.65 8.85 20.47
N ASP A 185 -23.90 9.48 19.56
CA ASP A 185 -23.81 9.07 18.17
C ASP A 185 -23.00 7.77 18.06
N GLN A 186 -23.55 6.81 17.32
CA GLN A 186 -22.98 5.49 17.14
C GLN A 186 -22.26 5.37 15.80
N THR A 187 -21.02 4.90 15.84
CA THR A 187 -20.26 4.46 14.67
C THR A 187 -19.94 2.99 14.80
N PHE A 188 -20.18 2.25 13.72
CA PHE A 188 -19.96 0.81 13.66
C PHE A 188 -18.67 0.58 12.88
N CYS A 189 -17.74 -0.16 13.49
CA CYS A 189 -16.56 -0.66 12.83
C CYS A 189 -16.86 -2.08 12.32
N MET A 190 -16.90 -2.24 11.00
CA MET A 190 -17.14 -3.51 10.33
C MET A 190 -15.82 -4.05 9.77
N LYS A 191 -15.72 -5.37 9.64
CA LYS A 191 -14.61 -6.09 9.01
C LYS A 191 -15.11 -6.94 7.85
N PHE A 192 -14.28 -7.13 6.84
CA PHE A 192 -14.54 -8.12 5.79
C PHE A 192 -14.27 -9.55 6.28
N GLN A 193 -15.11 -10.49 5.85
CA GLN A 193 -15.01 -11.94 6.03
C GLN A 193 -14.97 -12.61 4.65
#